data_AF-A0A7R9MMX6-F1
#
_entry.id   AF-A0A7R9MMX6-F1
#
_cell.length_a   1.000
_cell.length_b   1.000
_cell.length_c   1.000
_cell.angle_alpha   90.00
_cell.angle_beta   90.00
_cell.angle_gamma   90.00
#
_symmetry.space_group_name_H-M   'P 1'
#
loop_
_entity.id
_entity.type
_entity.pdbx_description
1 polymer ?
#
loop_
_entity_poly.entity_id
_entity_poly.type
_entity_poly.pdbx_seq_one_letter_code
_entity_poly.pdbx_strand_id
1 'polypeptide(L)'
;MGAAVLCRPSALEPTKCDNSHCPQVDPKMLNVHLVPHTHDDVGWLKTVDQYFYGSRTNIQKAGVQYIIDSVVHSLLRNETRKFIYVETAFFWKWWILQTPELQEKVKKLVNDGQLEFINGGWCMNDEAAAHYQSIVDQMTWGHRRLQDTFG
;
A
#
# COMPACT_ATOMS: atom_id res chain seq x y z
N MET A 1 -11.45 -0.53 11.51
CA MET A 1 -9.97 -0.48 11.46
C MET A 1 -9.60 0.80 10.72
N GLY A 2 -9.00 1.76 11.42
CA GLY A 2 -8.68 3.08 10.87
C GLY A 2 -7.39 3.04 10.05
N ALA A 3 -7.39 3.67 8.88
CA ALA A 3 -6.18 3.96 8.13
C ALA A 3 -5.43 5.09 8.86
N ALA A 4 -4.17 4.85 9.22
CA ALA A 4 -3.28 5.90 9.70
C ALA A 4 -2.37 6.34 8.55
N VAL A 5 -2.62 7.55 8.04
CA VAL A 5 -1.70 8.26 7.15
C VAL A 5 -0.69 8.98 8.04
N LEU A 6 0.59 8.60 7.95
CA LEU A 6 1.68 9.21 8.70
C LEU A 6 2.09 10.54 8.04
N CYS A 7 1.56 11.66 8.55
CA CYS A 7 2.15 12.97 8.28
C CYS A 7 3.26 13.27 9.30
N ARG A 8 4.43 13.67 8.79
CA ARG A 8 5.56 14.12 9.62
C ARG A 8 5.24 15.47 10.27
N PRO A 9 5.29 15.63 11.60
CA PRO A 9 5.24 16.95 12.21
C PRO A 9 6.61 17.62 12.06
N SER A 10 6.67 18.69 11.26
CA SER A 10 7.70 19.71 11.44
C SER A 10 7.43 20.40 12.78
N ALA A 11 8.46 20.54 13.62
CA ALA A 11 8.35 21.30 14.85
C ALA A 11 8.18 22.78 14.50
N LEU A 12 6.92 23.23 14.45
CA LEU A 12 6.35 24.58 14.56
C LEU A 12 5.07 24.63 13.72
N GLU A 13 3.94 24.88 14.40
CA GLU A 13 2.54 24.93 13.93
C GLU A 13 1.85 23.56 13.70
N PRO A 14 0.57 23.39 14.11
CA PRO A 14 -0.21 22.20 13.76
C PRO A 14 -0.33 22.16 12.23
N THR A 15 0.45 21.27 11.63
CA THR A 15 0.49 21.09 10.19
C THR A 15 -0.91 20.67 9.76
N LYS A 16 -1.66 21.61 9.16
CA LYS A 16 -2.96 21.31 8.55
C LYS A 16 -2.72 20.17 7.57
N CYS A 17 -3.44 19.06 7.73
CA CYS A 17 -3.31 17.92 6.81
C CYS A 17 -3.47 18.41 5.37
N ASP A 18 -2.55 18.00 4.50
CA ASP A 18 -2.63 18.31 3.09
C ASP A 18 -3.76 17.50 2.46
N ASN A 19 -4.90 18.14 2.27
CA ASN A 19 -6.08 17.55 1.65
C ASN A 19 -6.15 17.84 0.13
N SER A 20 -5.08 18.36 -0.48
CA SER A 20 -5.07 18.73 -1.90
C SER A 20 -5.36 17.55 -2.84
N HIS A 21 -4.97 16.34 -2.42
CA HIS A 21 -5.19 15.09 -3.16
C HIS A 21 -6.47 14.34 -2.77
N CYS A 22 -7.27 14.87 -1.83
CA CYS A 22 -8.52 14.25 -1.41
C CYS A 22 -9.64 14.50 -2.46
N PRO A 23 -10.51 13.50 -2.72
CA PRO A 23 -11.69 13.71 -3.55
C PRO A 23 -12.59 14.82 -2.98
N GLN A 24 -13.16 15.63 -3.86
CA GLN A 24 -14.13 16.65 -3.48
C GLN A 24 -15.44 15.99 -3.01
N VAL A 25 -15.99 16.48 -1.89
CA VAL A 25 -17.24 16.00 -1.30
C VAL A 25 -18.34 17.05 -1.43
N ASP A 26 -19.60 16.62 -1.58
CA ASP A 26 -20.75 17.52 -1.56
C ASP A 26 -21.41 17.49 -0.16
N PRO A 27 -21.36 18.59 0.61
CA PRO A 27 -21.93 18.64 1.97
C PRO A 27 -23.46 18.52 2.01
N LYS A 28 -24.14 18.62 0.86
CA LYS A 28 -25.61 18.52 0.76
C LYS A 28 -26.09 17.13 0.35
N MET A 29 -25.17 16.21 0.04
CA MET A 29 -25.49 14.86 -0.41
C MET A 29 -24.83 13.80 0.48
N LEU A 30 -25.32 12.56 0.36
CA LEU A 30 -24.60 11.40 0.87
C LEU A 30 -23.34 11.18 0.02
N ASN A 31 -22.17 11.20 0.65
CA ASN A 31 -20.90 10.93 -0.02
C ASN A 31 -20.54 9.46 0.15
N VAL A 32 -20.33 8.75 -0.96
CA VAL A 32 -19.93 7.34 -0.97
C VAL A 32 -18.47 7.26 -1.44
N HIS A 33 -17.59 6.87 -0.53
CA HIS A 33 -16.17 6.68 -0.83
C HIS A 33 -15.91 5.24 -1.26
N LEU A 34 -15.64 5.05 -2.54
CA LEU A 34 -15.18 3.76 -3.05
C LEU A 34 -13.67 3.64 -2.79
N VAL A 35 -13.26 2.59 -2.08
CA VAL A 35 -11.87 2.35 -1.69
C VAL A 35 -11.38 1.03 -2.31
N PRO A 36 -10.84 1.06 -3.54
CA PRO A 36 -10.27 -0.12 -4.19
C PRO A 36 -9.04 -0.63 -3.43
N HIS A 37 -9.02 -1.93 -3.15
CA HIS A 37 -7.96 -2.59 -2.40
C HIS A 37 -7.79 -4.04 -2.86
N THR A 38 -6.68 -4.65 -2.44
CA THR A 38 -6.47 -6.10 -2.46
C THR A 38 -6.01 -6.53 -1.07
N HIS A 39 -6.36 -7.75 -0.67
CA HIS A 39 -5.89 -8.35 0.57
C HIS A 39 -4.93 -9.48 0.22
N ASP A 40 -3.63 -9.24 0.40
CA ASP A 40 -2.57 -10.12 -0.07
C ASP A 40 -1.87 -10.77 1.13
N ASP A 41 -2.42 -11.89 1.61
CA ASP A 41 -1.88 -12.64 2.75
C ASP A 41 -0.39 -13.01 2.56
N VAL A 42 0.46 -12.59 3.50
CA VAL A 42 1.90 -12.89 3.51
C VAL A 42 2.14 -14.33 4.03
N GLY A 43 1.56 -15.29 3.31
CA GLY A 43 1.52 -16.70 3.68
C GLY A 43 0.23 -17.08 4.40
N TRP A 44 -0.48 -18.07 3.84
CA TRP A 44 -1.70 -18.64 4.42
C TRP A 44 -1.91 -20.05 3.84
N LEU A 45 -2.65 -20.20 2.74
CA LEU A 45 -2.79 -21.48 2.03
C LEU A 45 -1.59 -21.79 1.12
N LYS A 46 -0.90 -20.74 0.67
CA LYS A 46 0.34 -20.83 -0.11
C LYS A 46 1.47 -20.12 0.62
N THR A 47 2.70 -20.43 0.25
CA THR A 47 3.86 -19.68 0.74
C THR A 47 3.90 -18.27 0.11
N VAL A 48 4.65 -17.35 0.72
CA VAL A 48 4.86 -15.99 0.20
C VAL A 48 5.26 -16.02 -1.28
N ASP A 49 6.26 -16.82 -1.65
CA ASP A 49 6.72 -16.88 -3.05
C ASP A 49 5.69 -17.51 -4.00
N GLN A 50 4.90 -18.46 -3.51
CA GLN A 50 3.83 -19.05 -4.32
C GLN A 50 2.69 -18.07 -4.57
N TYR A 51 2.36 -17.21 -3.60
CA TYR A 51 1.47 -16.08 -3.80
C TYR A 51 2.07 -15.05 -4.74
N PHE A 52 3.34 -14.68 -4.55
CA PHE A 52 4.00 -13.65 -5.35
C PHE A 52 4.04 -14.02 -6.84
N TYR A 53 4.59 -15.19 -7.16
CA TYR A 53 4.75 -15.64 -8.55
C TYR A 53 3.49 -16.27 -9.16
N GLY A 54 2.43 -16.47 -8.37
CA GLY A 54 1.20 -17.08 -8.86
C GLY A 54 1.28 -18.58 -9.13
N SER A 55 2.18 -19.30 -8.46
CA SER A 55 2.28 -20.75 -8.59
C SER A 55 1.27 -21.48 -7.70
N ARG A 56 1.13 -22.80 -7.90
CA ARG A 56 0.17 -23.67 -7.19
C ARG A 56 -1.27 -23.16 -7.25
N THR A 57 -1.71 -22.79 -8.45
CA THR A 57 -3.07 -22.27 -8.72
C THR A 57 -4.18 -23.28 -8.42
N ASN A 58 -3.85 -24.57 -8.32
CA ASN A 58 -4.74 -25.62 -7.87
C ASN A 58 -5.11 -25.52 -6.38
N ILE A 59 -4.29 -24.85 -5.55
CA ILE A 59 -4.60 -24.55 -4.15
C ILE A 59 -5.42 -23.26 -4.08
N GLN A 60 -4.89 -22.18 -4.67
CA GLN A 60 -5.54 -20.88 -4.74
C GLN A 60 -5.04 -20.09 -5.95
N LYS A 61 -5.99 -19.56 -6.73
CA LYS A 61 -5.73 -18.69 -7.88
C LYS A 61 -5.41 -17.27 -7.42
N ALA A 62 -4.16 -17.02 -7.07
CA ALA A 62 -3.66 -15.72 -6.61
C ALA A 62 -2.21 -15.54 -7.06
N GLY A 63 -1.87 -14.35 -7.57
CA GLY A 63 -0.55 -13.99 -8.11
C GLY A 63 -0.26 -12.51 -7.92
N VAL A 64 0.42 -12.14 -6.83
CA VAL A 64 0.52 -10.74 -6.36
C VAL A 64 1.28 -9.84 -7.33
N GLN A 65 2.33 -10.35 -8.00
CA GLN A 65 3.06 -9.55 -8.99
C GLN A 65 2.13 -9.01 -10.09
N TYR A 66 1.18 -9.83 -10.55
CA TYR A 66 0.24 -9.46 -11.59
C TYR A 66 -0.80 -8.45 -11.10
N ILE A 67 -1.17 -8.53 -9.82
CA ILE A 67 -2.07 -7.57 -9.18
C ILE A 67 -1.41 -6.20 -9.21
N ILE A 68 -0.18 -6.08 -8.69
CA ILE A 68 0.55 -4.80 -8.62
C ILE A 68 0.78 -4.23 -10.02
N ASP A 69 1.23 -5.05 -10.98
CA ASP A 69 1.40 -4.61 -12.38
C ASP A 69 0.10 -4.03 -12.97
N SER A 70 -1.02 -4.73 -12.75
CA SER A 70 -2.32 -4.32 -13.28
C SER A 70 -2.85 -3.04 -12.62
N VAL A 71 -2.62 -2.86 -11.31
CA VAL A 71 -2.99 -1.66 -10.58
C VAL A 71 -2.19 -0.48 -11.09
N VAL A 72 -0.87 -0.58 -11.18
CA VAL A 72 0.00 0.50 -11.67
C VAL A 72 -0.41 0.92 -13.09
N HIS A 73 -0.61 -0.03 -14.00
CA HIS A 73 -1.11 0.28 -15.34
C HIS A 73 -2.51 0.90 -15.34
N SER A 74 -3.39 0.50 -14.43
CA SER A 74 -4.75 1.04 -14.34
C SER A 74 -4.76 2.47 -13.80
N LEU A 75 -3.90 2.79 -12.83
CA LEU A 75 -3.76 4.12 -12.25
C LEU A 75 -3.15 5.11 -13.28
N LEU A 76 -2.11 4.68 -14.00
CA LEU A 76 -1.48 5.50 -15.06
C LEU A 76 -2.43 5.89 -16.19
N ARG A 77 -3.52 5.12 -16.41
CA ARG A 77 -4.50 5.39 -17.46
C ARG A 77 -5.57 6.41 -17.07
N ASN A 78 -5.75 6.69 -15.78
CA ASN A 78 -6.76 7.62 -15.31
C ASN A 78 -6.39 8.20 -13.95
N GLU A 79 -6.11 9.51 -13.94
CA GLU A 79 -5.67 10.29 -12.77
C GLU A 79 -6.70 10.31 -11.63
N THR A 80 -7.98 10.06 -11.89
CA THR A 80 -9.02 10.02 -10.85
C THR A 80 -9.07 8.70 -10.10
N ARG A 81 -8.43 7.65 -10.62
CA ARG A 81 -8.40 6.34 -9.95
C ARG A 81 -7.47 6.40 -8.75
N LYS A 82 -7.92 5.74 -7.69
CA LYS A 82 -7.19 5.55 -6.45
C LYS A 82 -7.12 4.07 -6.11
N PHE A 83 -6.05 3.66 -5.44
CA PHE A 83 -5.90 2.31 -4.92
C PHE A 83 -5.10 2.35 -3.62
N ILE A 84 -5.53 1.58 -2.62
CA ILE A 84 -4.78 1.41 -1.38
C ILE A 84 -4.04 0.07 -1.39
N TYR A 85 -2.80 0.07 -0.93
CA TYR A 85 -1.98 -1.14 -0.80
C TYR A 85 -1.44 -1.27 0.62
N VAL A 86 -1.36 -2.50 1.15
CA VAL A 86 -1.13 -2.76 2.58
C VAL A 86 0.22 -3.46 2.81
N GLU A 87 0.43 -4.64 2.25
CA GLU A 87 1.52 -5.54 2.65
C GLU A 87 2.87 -5.21 2.00
N THR A 88 3.69 -4.38 2.67
CA THR A 88 4.96 -3.89 2.10
C THR A 88 5.96 -5.01 1.77
N ALA A 89 5.85 -6.20 2.36
CA ALA A 89 6.66 -7.36 1.98
C ALA A 89 6.55 -7.70 0.49
N PHE A 90 5.32 -7.79 -0.03
CA PHE A 90 5.09 -8.08 -1.44
C PHE A 90 5.42 -6.90 -2.33
N PHE A 91 5.05 -5.69 -1.91
CA PHE A 91 5.39 -4.48 -2.66
C PHE A 91 6.90 -4.32 -2.81
N TRP A 92 7.67 -4.55 -1.74
CA TRP A 92 9.12 -4.45 -1.78
C TRP A 92 9.75 -5.53 -2.67
N LYS A 93 9.25 -6.76 -2.59
CA LYS A 93 9.68 -7.86 -3.48
C LYS A 93 9.41 -7.53 -4.94
N TRP A 94 8.27 -6.91 -5.25
CA TRP A 94 7.96 -6.40 -6.59
C TRP A 94 8.87 -5.23 -6.97
N TRP A 95 9.02 -4.24 -6.10
CA TRP A 95 9.75 -2.99 -6.32
C TRP A 95 11.19 -3.20 -6.79
N ILE A 96 11.92 -4.10 -6.15
CA ILE A 96 13.33 -4.37 -6.48
C ILE A 96 13.52 -5.06 -7.84
N LEU A 97 12.46 -5.60 -8.42
CA LEU A 97 12.49 -6.24 -9.75
C LEU A 97 12.16 -5.26 -10.88
N GLN A 98 11.71 -4.04 -10.56
CA GLN A 98 11.25 -3.09 -11.55
C GLN A 98 12.37 -2.26 -12.17
N THR A 99 12.12 -1.75 -13.37
CA THR A 99 13.03 -0.82 -14.04
C THR A 99 13.02 0.55 -13.36
N PRO A 100 14.10 1.33 -13.44
CA PRO A 100 14.12 2.70 -12.91
C PRO A 100 13.00 3.58 -13.46
N GLU A 101 12.64 3.42 -14.74
CA GLU A 101 11.55 4.16 -15.37
C GLU A 101 10.18 3.86 -14.71
N LEU A 102 9.90 2.57 -14.43
CA LEU A 102 8.65 2.20 -13.78
C LEU A 102 8.63 2.63 -12.31
N GLN A 103 9.78 2.54 -11.62
CA GLN A 103 9.92 3.05 -10.25
C GLN A 103 9.59 4.55 -10.17
N GLU A 104 10.07 5.37 -11.10
CA GLU A 104 9.74 6.80 -11.15
C GLU A 104 8.25 7.04 -11.43
N LYS A 105 7.62 6.26 -12.33
CA LYS A 105 6.17 6.32 -12.55
C LYS A 105 5.38 6.01 -11.28
N VAL A 106 5.80 4.99 -10.52
CA VAL A 106 5.14 4.64 -9.26
C VAL A 106 5.35 5.70 -8.18
N LYS A 107 6.56 6.27 -8.05
CA LYS A 107 6.78 7.42 -7.16
C LYS A 107 5.85 8.57 -7.50
N LYS A 108 5.64 8.85 -8.79
CA LYS A 108 4.66 9.85 -9.23
C LYS A 108 3.24 9.50 -8.77
N LEU A 109 2.79 8.25 -8.96
CA LEU A 109 1.46 7.82 -8.51
C LEU A 109 1.27 7.97 -6.99
N VAL A 110 2.32 7.74 -6.20
CA VAL A 110 2.29 7.95 -4.74
C VAL A 110 2.23 9.44 -4.41
N ASN A 111 3.08 10.25 -5.04
CA ASN A 111 3.09 11.72 -4.84
C ASN A 111 1.79 12.39 -5.29
N ASP A 112 1.14 11.88 -6.33
CA ASP A 112 -0.16 12.38 -6.80
C ASP A 112 -1.34 11.89 -5.92
N GLY A 113 -1.09 11.01 -4.94
CA GLY A 113 -2.12 10.41 -4.09
C GLY A 113 -3.05 9.44 -4.82
N GLN A 114 -2.61 8.86 -5.94
CA GLN A 114 -3.34 7.80 -6.65
C GLN A 114 -3.08 6.43 -6.04
N LEU A 115 -1.84 6.16 -5.61
CA LEU A 115 -1.46 4.96 -4.88
C LEU A 115 -1.13 5.34 -3.45
N GLU A 116 -1.90 4.83 -2.49
CA GLU A 116 -1.70 5.12 -1.07
C GLU A 116 -1.32 3.86 -0.30
N PHE A 117 -0.30 3.95 0.56
CA PHE A 117 0.05 2.87 1.47
C PHE A 117 -0.68 3.06 2.79
N ILE A 118 -1.48 2.07 3.17
CA ILE A 118 -2.15 2.02 4.47
C ILE A 118 -1.54 0.91 5.31
N ASN A 119 -1.65 1.01 6.64
CA ASN A 119 -0.90 0.20 7.60
C ASN A 119 0.62 0.43 7.46
N GLY A 120 1.25 -0.01 6.36
CA GLY A 120 2.65 0.23 6.06
C GLY A 120 3.62 -0.73 6.74
N GLY A 121 3.13 -1.67 7.54
CA GLY A 121 3.91 -2.78 8.08
C GLY A 121 4.37 -3.77 7.00
N TRP A 122 5.32 -4.63 7.37
CA TRP A 122 5.77 -5.72 6.51
C TRP A 122 4.63 -6.67 6.15
N CYS A 123 3.75 -6.95 7.10
CA CYS A 123 2.46 -7.62 6.91
C CYS A 123 1.37 -6.99 7.77
N MET A 124 0.12 -7.40 7.57
CA MET A 124 -0.93 -7.19 8.56
C MET A 124 -0.78 -8.23 9.67
N ASN A 125 -0.10 -7.88 10.75
CA ASN A 125 0.17 -8.82 11.85
C ASN A 125 -1.11 -9.23 12.60
N ASP A 126 -1.08 -10.40 13.21
CA ASP A 126 -2.08 -10.81 14.20
C ASP A 126 -2.03 -9.91 15.44
N GLU A 127 -3.19 -9.65 16.06
CA GLU A 127 -3.32 -8.79 17.25
C GLU A 127 -3.49 -9.59 18.55
N ALA A 128 -3.66 -10.92 18.49
CA ALA A 128 -3.88 -11.76 19.67
C ALA A 128 -2.60 -12.43 20.22
N ALA A 129 -1.78 -12.98 19.34
CA ALA A 129 -0.62 -13.80 19.70
C ALA A 129 0.73 -13.10 19.43
N ALA A 130 0.73 -11.95 18.76
CA ALA A 130 1.95 -11.20 18.49
C ALA A 130 2.44 -10.45 19.74
N HIS A 131 3.73 -10.56 20.03
CA HIS A 131 4.36 -9.74 21.05
C HIS A 131 4.56 -8.31 20.51
N TYR A 132 4.30 -7.29 21.35
CA TYR A 132 4.36 -5.89 20.93
C TYR A 132 5.69 -5.51 20.29
N GLN A 133 6.82 -6.08 20.75
CA GLN A 133 8.13 -5.82 20.15
C GLN A 133 8.18 -6.28 18.69
N SER A 134 7.64 -7.47 18.38
CA SER A 134 7.59 -7.98 17.02
C SER A 134 6.65 -7.16 16.12
N ILE A 135 5.56 -6.62 16.69
CA ILE A 135 4.69 -5.66 16.01
C ILE A 135 5.49 -4.40 15.66
N VAL A 136 6.20 -3.83 16.63
CA VAL A 136 7.04 -2.64 16.41
C VAL A 136 8.13 -2.89 15.36
N ASP A 137 8.82 -4.03 15.43
CA ASP A 137 9.90 -4.36 14.50
C ASP A 137 9.38 -4.48 13.05
N GLN A 138 8.29 -5.22 12.83
CA GLN A 138 7.75 -5.42 11.49
C GLN A 138 7.12 -4.14 10.92
N MET A 139 6.47 -3.33 11.77
CA MET A 139 5.95 -2.00 11.39
C MET A 139 7.11 -1.08 11.00
N THR A 140 8.13 -0.99 11.85
CA THR A 140 9.30 -0.13 11.62
C THR A 140 10.01 -0.51 10.33
N TRP A 141 10.14 -1.81 10.05
CA TRP A 141 10.78 -2.28 8.83
C TRP A 141 10.02 -1.86 7.58
N GLY A 142 8.69 -2.07 7.54
CA GLY A 142 7.85 -1.65 6.42
C GLY A 142 7.84 -0.13 6.22
N HIS A 143 7.60 0.63 7.28
CA HIS A 143 7.59 2.09 7.23
C HIS A 143 8.92 2.69 6.79
N ARG A 144 10.06 2.13 7.25
CA ARG A 144 11.37 2.60 6.83
C ARG A 144 11.58 2.42 5.33
N ARG A 145 11.15 1.29 4.75
CA ARG A 145 11.24 1.07 3.30
C ARG A 145 10.40 2.06 2.52
N LEU A 146 9.18 2.35 2.99
CA LEU A 146 8.32 3.33 2.37
C LEU A 146 8.93 4.74 2.45
N GLN A 147 9.39 5.15 3.63
CA GLN A 147 10.02 6.44 3.86
C GLN A 147 11.29 6.63 3.02
N ASP A 148 12.21 5.66 3.03
CA ASP A 148 13.46 5.73 2.26
C ASP A 148 13.21 5.78 0.73
N THR A 149 12.03 5.34 0.27
CA THR A 149 11.70 5.23 -1.17
C THR A 149 10.81 6.36 -1.68
N PHE A 150 9.83 6.80 -0.88
CA PHE A 150 8.76 7.71 -1.29
C PHE A 150 8.72 9.03 -0.51
N GLY A 151 9.41 9.13 0.63
CA GLY A 151 9.47 10.33 1.48
C GLY A 151 8.58 10.26 2.72
#